data_AF-A0A552FYP3-F1
#
_entry.id   AF-A0A552FYP3-F1
#
_cell.length_a   1.000
_cell.length_b   1.000
_cell.length_c   1.000
_cell.angle_alpha   90.00
_cell.angle_beta   90.00
_cell.angle_gamma   90.00
#
_symmetry.space_group_name_H-M   'P 1'
#
loop_
_entity.id
_entity.type
_entity.pdbx_description
1 polymer ?
#
loop_
_entity_poly.entity_id
_entity_poly.type
_entity_poly.pdbx_seq_one_letter_code
_entity_poly.pdbx_strand_id
1 'polypeptide(L)'
;MNVNEALQFADSVVFEQTGKHLDDLQRAVVEGTWQRQTYDDMAKKYQVTKNHLSDVGSQLWQLLSEALGEDIKKSNFCSTLTRLSVLSSPIIIQSNNQQNNNHTFNFELKELSKIDEIFQKNNQNSKSLNHDLTLAPQIISFYERETELKTLSHWLLNQNIRLISVLGLSGIGKTALVKRFVDLNLDKFEFIIWRSLKFPKSLELLVDDILTTCNQSTHEIIADKLKQLFAILTEKKSLIILGTSRE
;
A
#
# COMPACT_ATOMS: atom_id res chain seq x y z
N MET A 1 1.95 -9.31 -7.06
CA MET A 1 1.49 -9.38 -8.46
C MET A 1 2.58 -8.88 -9.40
N ASN A 2 2.85 -9.57 -10.51
CA ASN A 2 3.78 -9.15 -11.56
C ASN A 2 3.06 -8.42 -12.72
N VAL A 3 3.80 -7.90 -13.71
CA VAL A 3 3.24 -7.12 -14.84
C VAL A 3 2.22 -7.95 -15.66
N ASN A 4 2.50 -9.23 -15.90
CA ASN A 4 1.62 -10.10 -16.70
C ASN A 4 0.33 -10.43 -15.95
N GLU A 5 0.43 -10.68 -14.64
CA GLU A 5 -0.74 -10.88 -13.78
C GLU A 5 -1.60 -9.61 -13.70
N ALA A 6 -0.98 -8.43 -13.63
CA ALA A 6 -1.69 -7.15 -13.66
C ALA A 6 -2.44 -6.93 -14.98
N LEU A 7 -1.79 -7.26 -16.10
CA LEU A 7 -2.39 -7.22 -17.43
C LEU A 7 -3.58 -8.17 -17.54
N GLN A 8 -3.43 -9.41 -17.09
CA GLN A 8 -4.52 -10.40 -17.13
C GLN A 8 -5.70 -9.98 -16.25
N PHE A 9 -5.44 -9.44 -15.06
CA PHE A 9 -6.48 -8.94 -14.18
C PHE A 9 -7.25 -7.78 -14.82
N ALA A 10 -6.53 -6.75 -15.29
CA ALA A 10 -7.16 -5.61 -15.95
C ALA A 10 -7.94 -6.04 -17.21
N ASP A 11 -7.41 -6.98 -17.99
CA ASP A 11 -8.07 -7.53 -19.17
C ASP A 11 -9.38 -8.24 -18.82
N SER A 12 -9.38 -9.01 -17.74
CA SER A 12 -10.57 -9.72 -17.27
C SER A 12 -11.67 -8.74 -16.82
N VAL A 13 -11.30 -7.71 -16.04
CA VAL A 13 -12.24 -6.67 -15.57
C VAL A 13 -12.85 -5.90 -16.74
N VAL A 14 -12.03 -5.52 -17.74
CA VAL A 14 -12.52 -4.83 -18.94
C VAL A 14 -13.41 -5.73 -19.79
N PHE A 15 -13.07 -7.01 -19.91
CA PHE A 15 -13.89 -7.99 -20.63
C PHE A 15 -15.26 -8.20 -19.96
N GLU A 16 -15.30 -8.35 -18.63
CA GLU A 16 -16.56 -8.49 -17.89
C GLU A 16 -17.47 -7.26 -18.05
N GLN A 17 -16.89 -6.05 -18.02
CA GLN A 17 -17.65 -4.81 -18.09
C GLN A 17 -18.10 -4.44 -19.51
N THR A 18 -17.31 -4.79 -20.54
CA THR A 18 -17.53 -4.29 -21.91
C THR A 18 -17.75 -5.37 -22.96
N GLY A 19 -17.50 -6.64 -22.63
CA GLY A 19 -17.48 -7.77 -23.57
C GLY A 19 -16.29 -7.76 -24.54
N LYS A 20 -15.32 -6.84 -24.37
CA LYS A 20 -14.12 -6.71 -25.21
C LYS A 20 -12.87 -6.79 -24.36
N HIS A 21 -11.83 -7.42 -24.89
CA HIS A 21 -10.49 -7.44 -24.28
C HIS A 21 -9.78 -6.10 -24.48
N LEU A 22 -8.72 -5.86 -23.70
CA LEU A 22 -7.86 -4.70 -23.86
C LEU A 22 -7.23 -4.69 -25.26
N ASP A 23 -7.37 -3.56 -25.97
CA ASP A 23 -6.64 -3.33 -27.21
C ASP A 23 -5.14 -3.07 -26.98
N ASP A 24 -4.35 -3.01 -28.05
CA ASP A 24 -2.90 -2.86 -27.94
C ASP A 24 -2.47 -1.58 -27.20
N LEU A 25 -3.22 -0.48 -27.34
CA LEU A 25 -2.92 0.78 -26.67
C LEU A 25 -3.33 0.74 -25.19
N GLN A 26 -4.45 0.13 -24.86
CA GLN A 26 -4.88 -0.08 -23.48
C GLN A 26 -3.91 -1.01 -22.75
N ARG A 27 -3.48 -2.11 -23.38
CA ARG A 27 -2.43 -3.01 -22.86
C ARG A 27 -1.12 -2.25 -22.63
N ALA A 28 -0.71 -1.43 -23.59
CA ALA A 28 0.46 -0.57 -23.46
C ALA A 28 0.36 0.37 -22.26
N VAL A 29 -0.81 0.98 -22.03
CA VAL A 29 -1.06 1.87 -20.89
C VAL A 29 -0.96 1.10 -19.56
N VAL A 30 -1.54 -0.09 -19.46
CA VAL A 30 -1.47 -0.93 -18.25
C VAL A 30 -0.01 -1.34 -17.97
N GLU A 31 0.67 -1.90 -18.98
CA GLU A 31 2.04 -2.38 -18.86
C GLU A 31 3.00 -1.25 -18.48
N GLY A 32 2.95 -0.14 -19.22
CA GLY A 32 3.82 1.01 -18.98
C GLY A 32 3.51 1.70 -17.65
N THR A 33 2.25 1.74 -17.22
CA THR A 33 1.89 2.24 -15.88
C THR A 33 2.47 1.35 -14.79
N TRP A 34 2.40 0.02 -14.94
CA TRP A 34 3.01 -0.93 -14.01
C TRP A 34 4.53 -0.78 -13.92
N GLN A 35 5.16 -0.51 -15.05
CA GLN A 35 6.61 -0.25 -15.16
C GLN A 35 7.01 1.19 -14.83
N ARG A 36 6.09 2.03 -14.33
CA ARG A 36 6.31 3.45 -13.97
C ARG A 36 6.76 4.36 -15.12
N GLN A 37 6.41 4.01 -16.35
CA GLN A 37 6.66 4.84 -17.53
C GLN A 37 5.68 6.03 -17.57
N THR A 38 6.11 7.14 -18.14
CA THR A 38 5.23 8.28 -18.41
C THR A 38 4.46 8.06 -19.72
N TYR A 39 3.38 8.82 -19.94
CA TYR A 39 2.71 8.81 -21.25
C TYR A 39 3.63 9.26 -22.38
N ASP A 40 4.63 10.11 -22.11
CA ASP A 40 5.62 10.51 -23.11
C ASP A 40 6.52 9.33 -23.51
N ASP A 41 6.94 8.51 -22.55
CA ASP A 41 7.80 7.34 -22.81
C ASP A 41 7.04 6.25 -23.58
N MET A 42 5.81 5.96 -23.15
CA MET A 42 4.95 4.99 -23.81
C MET A 42 4.57 5.45 -25.22
N ALA A 43 4.24 6.73 -25.40
CA ALA A 43 3.87 7.29 -26.71
C ALA A 43 5.01 7.14 -27.73
N LYS A 44 6.27 7.36 -27.32
CA LYS A 44 7.45 7.13 -28.18
C LYS A 44 7.60 5.67 -28.58
N LYS A 45 7.39 4.73 -27.64
CA LYS A 45 7.51 3.28 -27.89
C LYS A 45 6.49 2.79 -28.91
N TYR A 46 5.26 3.29 -28.83
CA TYR A 46 4.15 2.87 -29.69
C TYR A 46 3.88 3.80 -30.87
N GLN A 47 4.75 4.80 -31.09
CA GLN A 47 4.65 5.79 -32.18
C GLN A 47 3.31 6.53 -32.24
N VAL A 48 2.71 6.80 -31.08
CA VAL A 48 1.46 7.57 -30.93
C VAL A 48 1.73 8.92 -30.27
N THR A 49 0.75 9.82 -30.29
CA THR A 49 0.88 11.09 -29.57
C THR A 49 0.62 10.86 -28.07
N LYS A 50 1.32 11.62 -27.23
CA LYS A 50 1.10 11.64 -25.78
C LYS A 50 -0.37 11.93 -25.43
N ASN A 51 -1.00 12.88 -26.11
CA ASN A 51 -2.38 13.26 -25.85
C ASN A 51 -3.33 12.10 -26.15
N HIS A 52 -3.19 11.46 -27.30
CA HIS A 52 -4.01 10.30 -27.65
C HIS A 52 -3.85 9.17 -26.63
N LEU A 53 -2.62 8.88 -26.21
CA LEU A 53 -2.37 7.84 -25.20
C LEU A 53 -2.92 8.22 -23.81
N SER A 54 -2.88 9.51 -23.45
CA SER A 54 -3.45 10.02 -22.21
C SER A 54 -4.98 9.96 -22.21
N ASP A 55 -5.61 10.15 -23.36
CA ASP A 55 -7.07 10.02 -23.53
C ASP A 55 -7.48 8.55 -23.37
N VAL A 56 -6.77 7.64 -24.04
CA VAL A 56 -6.95 6.18 -23.89
C VAL A 56 -6.80 5.77 -22.42
N GLY A 57 -5.75 6.24 -21.76
CA GLY A 57 -5.53 5.93 -20.35
C GLY A 57 -6.62 6.48 -19.44
N SER A 58 -7.10 7.71 -19.66
CA SER A 58 -8.17 8.30 -18.85
C SER A 58 -9.48 7.51 -18.96
N GLN A 59 -9.83 7.08 -20.17
CA GLN A 59 -11.01 6.23 -20.40
C GLN A 59 -10.87 4.87 -19.69
N LEU A 60 -9.68 4.26 -19.78
CA LEU A 60 -9.41 2.99 -19.12
C LEU A 60 -9.51 3.10 -17.59
N TRP A 61 -8.95 4.15 -17.00
CA TRP A 61 -9.02 4.36 -15.55
C TRP A 61 -10.44 4.59 -15.06
N GLN A 62 -11.25 5.34 -15.81
CA GLN A 62 -12.66 5.52 -15.49
C GLN A 62 -13.41 4.18 -15.53
N LEU A 63 -13.20 3.39 -16.59
CA LEU A 63 -13.85 2.09 -16.74
C LEU A 63 -13.52 1.15 -15.57
N LEU A 64 -12.23 1.05 -15.22
CA LEU A 64 -11.79 0.23 -14.10
C LEU A 64 -12.33 0.75 -12.76
N SER A 65 -12.47 2.07 -12.61
CA SER A 65 -13.04 2.67 -11.41
C SER A 65 -14.50 2.27 -11.22
N GLU A 66 -15.28 2.32 -12.30
CA GLU A 66 -16.69 1.94 -12.31
C GLU A 66 -16.86 0.44 -12.04
N ALA A 67 -16.04 -0.41 -12.64
CA ALA A 67 -16.11 -1.85 -12.47
C ALA A 67 -15.71 -2.33 -11.06
N LEU A 68 -14.73 -1.66 -10.43
CA LEU A 68 -14.19 -2.06 -9.14
C LEU A 68 -14.76 -1.27 -7.95
N GLY A 69 -15.56 -0.23 -8.20
CA GLY A 69 -16.17 0.59 -7.15
C GLY A 69 -15.18 1.48 -6.38
N GLU A 70 -13.99 1.74 -6.95
CA GLU A 70 -12.93 2.54 -6.33
C GLU A 70 -12.35 3.54 -7.34
N ASP A 71 -11.95 4.73 -6.90
CA ASP A 71 -11.32 5.74 -7.78
C ASP A 71 -9.92 5.31 -8.22
N ILE A 72 -9.82 4.78 -9.45
CA ILE A 72 -8.58 4.34 -10.07
C ILE A 72 -8.02 5.45 -10.96
N LYS A 73 -6.73 5.71 -10.79
CA LYS A 73 -5.91 6.68 -11.52
C LYS A 73 -4.59 6.02 -11.88
N LYS A 74 -3.88 6.56 -12.87
CA LYS A 74 -2.52 6.11 -13.22
C LYS A 74 -1.58 6.03 -12.01
N SER A 75 -1.70 6.94 -11.04
CA SER A 75 -0.82 6.98 -9.86
C SER A 75 -1.08 5.85 -8.85
N ASN A 76 -2.34 5.42 -8.72
CA ASN A 76 -2.76 4.46 -7.70
C ASN A 76 -3.08 3.05 -8.27
N PHE A 77 -3.17 2.91 -9.60
CA PHE A 77 -3.52 1.66 -10.28
C PHE A 77 -2.74 0.45 -9.75
N CYS A 78 -1.41 0.56 -9.66
CA CYS A 78 -0.57 -0.55 -9.21
C CYS A 78 -0.86 -0.95 -7.76
N SER A 79 -1.04 0.03 -6.87
CA SER A 79 -1.36 -0.22 -5.46
C SER A 79 -2.76 -0.81 -5.29
N THR A 80 -3.75 -0.31 -6.03
CA THR A 80 -5.13 -0.79 -5.97
C THR A 80 -5.21 -2.24 -6.42
N LEU A 81 -4.67 -2.57 -7.59
CA LEU A 81 -4.71 -3.94 -8.11
C LEU A 81 -3.90 -4.91 -7.24
N THR A 82 -2.75 -4.49 -6.71
CA THR A 82 -1.98 -5.35 -5.81
C THR A 82 -2.76 -5.65 -4.53
N ARG A 83 -3.46 -4.66 -3.94
CA ARG A 83 -4.34 -4.88 -2.79
C ARG A 83 -5.50 -5.82 -3.13
N LEU A 84 -6.19 -5.58 -4.24
CA LEU A 84 -7.30 -6.42 -4.67
C LEU A 84 -6.85 -7.87 -4.96
N SER A 85 -5.65 -8.07 -5.52
CA SER A 85 -5.07 -9.39 -5.75
C SER A 85 -4.74 -10.17 -4.46
N VAL A 86 -4.42 -9.46 -3.38
CA VAL A 86 -4.16 -10.06 -2.06
C VAL A 86 -5.48 -10.45 -1.39
N LEU A 87 -6.54 -9.65 -1.59
CA LEU A 87 -7.89 -9.96 -1.11
C LEU A 87 -8.54 -11.11 -1.89
N SER A 88 -8.19 -11.28 -3.16
CA SER A 88 -8.69 -12.37 -4.03
C SER A 88 -7.84 -13.64 -4.02
N SER A 89 -6.70 -13.64 -3.33
CA SER A 89 -5.90 -14.85 -3.15
C SER A 89 -6.59 -15.77 -2.14
N PRO A 90 -6.85 -17.05 -2.47
CA PRO A 90 -7.25 -18.00 -1.45
C PRO A 90 -6.12 -18.09 -0.42
N ILE A 91 -6.42 -17.66 0.80
CA ILE A 91 -5.58 -17.87 1.96
C ILE A 91 -5.26 -19.37 1.99
N ILE A 92 -4.00 -19.72 1.70
CA ILE A 92 -3.43 -21.04 1.96
C ILE A 92 -3.40 -21.18 3.49
N ILE A 93 -4.52 -21.58 4.08
CA ILE A 93 -4.50 -22.42 5.27
C ILE A 93 -4.24 -23.82 4.74
N GLN A 94 -2.99 -24.28 4.87
CA GLN A 94 -2.71 -25.71 4.82
C GLN A 94 -3.54 -26.38 5.93
N SER A 95 -4.67 -26.95 5.55
CA SER A 95 -5.23 -28.11 6.21
C SER A 95 -5.27 -29.22 5.16
N ASN A 96 -4.60 -30.33 5.49
CA ASN A 96 -4.44 -31.49 4.63
C ASN A 96 -5.80 -31.99 4.11
N ASN A 97 -5.95 -32.12 2.80
CA ASN A 97 -6.35 -33.37 2.12
C ASN A 97 -6.41 -33.19 0.60
N GLN A 98 -6.07 -34.27 -0.10
CA GLN A 98 -5.80 -34.36 -1.53
C GLN A 98 -7.06 -34.22 -2.41
N GLN A 99 -6.87 -33.60 -3.60
CA GLN A 99 -7.18 -34.09 -4.97
C GLN A 99 -7.91 -33.11 -5.92
N ASN A 100 -7.23 -32.87 -7.05
CA ASN A 100 -7.68 -32.74 -8.45
C ASN A 100 -8.39 -31.47 -8.99
N ASN A 101 -7.67 -30.89 -9.98
CA ASN A 101 -8.08 -30.40 -11.31
C ASN A 101 -8.72 -28.99 -11.51
N ASN A 102 -7.90 -28.15 -12.19
CA ASN A 102 -8.17 -27.19 -13.27
C ASN A 102 -9.38 -26.23 -13.24
N HIS A 103 -9.02 -24.93 -13.27
CA HIS A 103 -9.70 -23.79 -13.90
C HIS A 103 -11.17 -23.53 -13.60
N THR A 104 -11.45 -22.57 -12.70
CA THR A 104 -12.21 -21.34 -13.02
C THR A 104 -12.10 -20.37 -11.84
N PHE A 105 -11.54 -19.17 -12.08
CA PHE A 105 -11.70 -18.04 -11.16
C PHE A 105 -13.10 -17.48 -11.40
N ASN A 106 -14.08 -17.96 -10.64
CA ASN A 106 -15.41 -17.35 -10.59
C ASN A 106 -15.39 -16.27 -9.53
N PHE A 107 -15.31 -15.00 -9.94
CA PHE A 107 -15.40 -13.87 -9.03
C PHE A 107 -16.87 -13.42 -8.94
N GLU A 108 -17.65 -14.06 -8.06
CA GLU A 108 -19.00 -13.59 -7.76
C GLU A 108 -18.93 -12.52 -6.65
N LEU A 109 -18.98 -11.24 -7.04
CA LEU A 109 -18.92 -10.03 -6.20
C LEU A 109 -20.05 -9.87 -5.16
N LYS A 110 -20.81 -10.93 -4.85
CA LYS A 110 -21.92 -10.92 -3.89
C LYS A 110 -21.56 -11.38 -2.48
N GLU A 111 -20.35 -11.90 -2.25
CA GLU A 111 -19.96 -12.47 -0.94
C GLU A 111 -19.21 -11.49 -0.01
N LEU A 112 -18.96 -10.24 -0.43
CA LEU A 112 -18.24 -9.26 0.40
C LEU A 112 -19.02 -8.85 1.66
N SER A 113 -20.35 -8.90 1.63
CA SER A 113 -21.21 -8.55 2.77
C SER A 113 -21.29 -9.63 3.85
N LYS A 114 -20.96 -10.90 3.53
CA LYS A 114 -20.92 -11.99 4.52
C LYS A 114 -19.56 -12.10 5.22
N ILE A 115 -18.51 -11.62 4.57
CA ILE A 115 -17.15 -11.63 5.10
C ILE A 115 -17.05 -10.73 6.34
N ASP A 116 -17.75 -9.58 6.35
CA ASP A 116 -17.81 -8.69 7.52
C ASP A 116 -18.40 -9.35 8.78
N GLU A 117 -19.35 -10.28 8.63
CA GLU A 117 -19.93 -11.03 9.76
C GLU A 117 -18.97 -12.10 10.32
N ILE A 118 -18.12 -12.68 9.47
CA ILE A 118 -17.15 -13.70 9.88
C ILE A 118 -15.94 -13.06 10.57
N PHE A 119 -15.52 -11.86 10.14
CA PHE A 119 -14.41 -11.13 10.76
C PHE A 119 -14.72 -10.62 12.18
N GLN A 120 -15.99 -10.40 12.53
CA GLN A 120 -16.35 -10.00 13.90
C GLN A 120 -16.31 -11.16 14.91
N LYS A 121 -16.35 -12.42 14.46
CA LYS A 121 -16.51 -13.58 15.36
C LYS A 121 -15.20 -14.28 15.76
N ASN A 122 -14.11 -14.07 15.02
CA ASN A 122 -12.87 -14.83 15.20
C ASN A 122 -11.71 -14.07 15.90
N ASN A 123 -11.95 -12.90 16.48
CA ASN A 123 -10.94 -12.19 17.27
C ASN A 123 -10.91 -12.64 18.74
N GLN A 124 -10.62 -13.93 18.97
CA GLN A 124 -10.06 -14.40 20.24
C GLN A 124 -8.94 -15.40 19.95
N ASN A 125 -7.70 -14.98 20.21
CA ASN A 125 -6.45 -15.77 20.24
C ASN A 125 -5.49 -15.72 19.04
N SER A 126 -5.17 -14.52 18.53
CA SER A 126 -3.87 -14.27 17.90
C SER A 126 -3.28 -12.94 18.37
N LYS A 127 -2.05 -12.98 18.89
CA LYS A 127 -1.26 -11.84 19.38
C LYS A 127 -1.24 -10.73 18.33
N SER A 128 -1.99 -9.64 18.54
CA SER A 128 -2.13 -8.56 17.56
C SER A 128 -0.80 -7.81 17.40
N LEU A 129 -0.21 -7.86 16.22
CA LEU A 129 0.85 -6.92 15.85
C LEU A 129 0.21 -5.55 15.67
N ASN A 130 0.42 -4.65 16.63
CA ASN A 130 -0.15 -3.30 16.63
C ASN A 130 0.64 -2.36 15.69
N HIS A 131 0.79 -2.73 14.42
CA HIS A 131 1.43 -1.88 13.42
C HIS A 131 0.37 -1.23 12.54
N ASP A 132 0.43 0.09 12.42
CA ASP A 132 -0.35 0.81 11.43
C ASP A 132 0.55 1.28 10.29
N LEU A 133 0.55 0.45 9.25
CA LEU A 133 1.28 0.67 8.01
C LEU A 133 0.31 0.92 6.84
N THR A 134 -0.94 1.29 7.11
CA THR A 134 -1.98 1.50 6.09
C THR A 134 -1.56 2.51 5.01
N LEU A 135 -0.84 3.55 5.41
CA LEU A 135 -0.33 4.61 4.51
C LEU A 135 1.09 4.36 3.98
N ALA A 136 1.70 3.23 4.36
CA ALA A 136 3.07 2.92 3.97
C ALA A 136 3.08 2.39 2.52
N PRO A 137 3.90 2.95 1.61
CA PRO A 137 3.92 2.51 0.21
C PRO A 137 4.46 1.09 0.09
N GLN A 138 4.02 0.30 -0.88
CA GLN A 138 4.67 -0.99 -1.14
C GLN A 138 5.96 -0.83 -1.96
N ILE A 139 6.98 -1.63 -1.61
CA ILE A 139 8.23 -1.69 -2.36
C ILE A 139 8.15 -2.84 -3.35
N ILE A 140 8.01 -2.49 -4.63
CA ILE A 140 8.01 -3.45 -5.74
C ILE A 140 9.45 -3.87 -6.08
N SER A 141 10.39 -2.94 -5.97
CA SER A 141 11.79 -3.16 -6.29
C SER A 141 12.69 -2.24 -5.47
N PHE A 142 13.83 -2.75 -5.00
CA PHE A 142 14.81 -2.02 -4.19
C PHE A 142 16.21 -2.37 -4.67
N TYR A 143 17.00 -1.37 -5.08
CA TYR A 143 18.31 -1.56 -5.68
C TYR A 143 19.33 -0.61 -5.06
N GLU A 144 20.56 -1.09 -4.85
CA GLU A 144 21.77 -0.28 -4.61
C GLU A 144 21.72 0.77 -3.48
N ARG A 145 20.91 0.54 -2.44
CA ARG A 145 20.83 1.42 -1.24
C ARG A 145 21.18 0.71 0.06
N GLU A 146 21.97 -0.35 -0.04
CA GLU A 146 22.36 -1.20 1.09
C GLU A 146 23.22 -0.46 2.12
N THR A 147 24.03 0.50 1.69
CA THR A 147 24.88 1.31 2.60
C THR A 147 24.01 2.23 3.45
N GLU A 148 23.05 2.95 2.87
CA GLU A 148 22.16 3.82 3.64
C GLU A 148 21.20 3.01 4.52
N LEU A 149 20.75 1.85 4.06
CA LEU A 149 19.92 0.95 4.83
C LEU A 149 20.65 0.44 6.08
N LYS A 150 21.93 0.07 5.94
CA LYS A 150 22.81 -0.29 7.07
C LYS A 150 23.01 0.87 8.04
N THR A 151 23.26 2.07 7.52
CA THR A 151 23.40 3.28 8.35
C THR A 151 22.13 3.56 9.15
N LEU A 152 20.97 3.52 8.49
CA LEU A 152 19.67 3.73 9.15
C LEU A 152 19.42 2.67 10.23
N SER A 153 19.73 1.41 9.94
CA SER A 153 19.61 0.31 10.90
C SER A 153 20.51 0.51 12.12
N HIS A 154 21.77 0.89 11.89
CA HIS A 154 22.72 1.15 12.96
C HIS A 154 22.27 2.31 13.87
N TRP A 155 21.77 3.41 13.29
CA TRP A 155 21.27 4.56 14.05
C TRP A 155 20.05 4.21 14.91
N LEU A 156 19.07 3.49 14.37
CA LEU A 156 17.82 3.18 15.06
C LEU A 156 17.95 2.02 16.06
N LEU A 157 18.81 1.03 15.78
CA LEU A 157 18.86 -0.20 16.58
C LEU A 157 20.06 -0.25 17.53
N ASN A 158 21.18 0.41 17.19
CA ASN A 158 22.43 0.28 17.95
C ASN A 158 22.83 1.56 18.68
N GLN A 159 22.49 2.74 18.15
CA GLN A 159 22.94 4.03 18.70
C GLN A 159 21.87 4.78 19.51
N ASN A 160 20.68 4.21 19.69
CA ASN A 160 19.56 4.84 20.41
C ASN A 160 19.19 6.25 19.89
N ILE A 161 19.39 6.52 18.59
CA ILE A 161 18.99 7.79 17.99
C ILE A 161 17.47 7.83 17.90
N ARG A 162 16.85 8.81 18.56
CA ARG A 162 15.38 8.92 18.71
C ARG A 162 14.69 9.75 17.63
N LEU A 163 15.47 10.49 16.83
CA LEU A 163 14.97 11.31 15.73
C LEU A 163 15.97 11.27 14.58
N ILE A 164 15.47 10.88 13.40
CA ILE A 164 16.26 10.81 12.17
C ILE A 164 15.49 11.52 11.07
N SER A 165 16.19 12.34 10.30
CA SER A 165 15.67 12.93 9.07
C SER A 165 16.36 12.30 7.87
N VAL A 166 15.57 11.76 6.94
CA VAL A 166 16.07 11.19 5.68
C VAL A 166 15.91 12.25 4.58
N LEU A 167 17.02 12.82 4.13
CA LEU A 167 17.06 13.94 3.19
C LEU A 167 17.57 13.53 1.80
N GLY A 168 17.31 14.36 0.80
CA GLY A 168 17.75 14.14 -0.59
C GLY A 168 16.74 14.60 -1.64
N LEU A 169 17.12 14.50 -2.91
CA LEU A 169 16.32 14.96 -4.05
C LEU A 169 14.95 14.28 -4.15
N SER A 170 14.01 14.92 -4.86
CA SER A 170 12.71 14.32 -5.15
C SER A 170 12.87 13.04 -5.97
N GLY A 171 12.04 12.03 -5.72
CA GLY A 171 12.09 10.76 -6.46
C GLY A 171 13.31 9.85 -6.17
N ILE A 172 14.30 10.30 -5.39
CA ILE A 172 15.53 9.53 -5.09
C ILE A 172 15.30 8.28 -4.21
N GLY A 173 14.05 7.91 -3.92
CA GLY A 173 13.74 6.69 -3.17
C GLY A 173 13.83 6.81 -1.65
N LYS A 174 13.81 8.01 -1.06
CA LYS A 174 13.82 8.19 0.42
C LYS A 174 12.73 7.38 1.13
N THR A 175 11.49 7.50 0.64
CA THR A 175 10.34 6.78 1.19
C THR A 175 10.50 5.27 1.02
N ALA A 176 11.08 4.82 -0.09
CA ALA A 176 11.38 3.41 -0.32
C ALA A 176 12.48 2.90 0.62
N LEU A 177 13.52 3.69 0.91
CA LEU A 177 14.56 3.34 1.89
C LEU A 177 13.97 3.13 3.29
N VAL A 178 13.16 4.08 3.77
CA VAL A 178 12.53 3.97 5.09
C VAL A 178 11.56 2.79 5.14
N LYS A 179 10.76 2.60 4.10
CA LYS A 179 9.86 1.45 4.04
C LYS A 179 10.62 0.12 4.01
N ARG A 180 11.76 0.04 3.32
CA ARG A 180 12.57 -1.18 3.26
C ARG A 180 13.12 -1.52 4.63
N PHE A 181 13.56 -0.51 5.37
CA PHE A 181 13.96 -0.67 6.76
C PHE A 181 12.82 -1.23 7.62
N VAL A 182 11.61 -0.67 7.51
CA VAL A 182 10.44 -1.16 8.25
C VAL A 182 10.16 -2.63 7.94
N ASP A 183 10.11 -2.99 6.66
CA ASP A 183 9.81 -4.37 6.23
C ASP A 183 10.78 -5.40 6.78
N LEU A 184 12.05 -5.01 6.97
CA LEU A 184 13.09 -5.89 7.50
C LEU A 184 13.14 -5.92 9.04
N ASN A 185 12.41 -5.04 9.73
CA ASN A 185 12.55 -4.83 11.17
C ASN A 185 11.20 -4.72 11.91
N LEU A 186 10.11 -5.28 11.36
CA LEU A 186 8.79 -5.27 11.99
C LEU A 186 8.84 -5.81 13.43
N ASP A 187 9.57 -6.92 13.63
CA ASP A 187 9.74 -7.59 14.92
C ASP A 187 10.54 -6.78 15.96
N LYS A 188 11.23 -5.72 15.54
CA LYS A 188 12.11 -4.92 16.42
C LYS A 188 11.39 -3.82 17.17
N PHE A 189 10.13 -3.57 16.86
CA PHE A 189 9.31 -2.52 17.45
C PHE A 189 7.98 -3.11 17.89
N GLU A 190 7.44 -2.64 19.00
CA GLU A 190 6.10 -3.02 19.46
C GLU A 190 5.02 -2.28 18.66
N PHE A 191 5.30 -1.01 18.34
CA PHE A 191 4.46 -0.17 17.50
C PHE A 191 5.26 0.39 16.34
N ILE A 192 4.68 0.34 15.15
CA ILE A 192 5.18 1.07 13.98
C ILE A 192 4.00 1.80 13.39
N ILE A 193 4.11 3.12 13.31
CA ILE A 193 3.03 3.99 12.87
C ILE A 193 3.55 4.81 11.69
N TRP A 194 2.93 4.62 10.53
CA TRP A 194 3.23 5.38 9.33
C TRP A 194 2.17 6.46 9.12
N ARG A 195 2.58 7.73 9.10
CA ARG A 195 1.70 8.87 8.87
C ARG A 195 2.20 9.80 7.79
N SER A 196 1.22 10.37 7.07
CA SER A 196 1.45 11.44 6.12
C SER A 196 1.30 12.79 6.80
N LEU A 197 2.27 13.67 6.57
CA LEU A 197 2.17 15.09 6.92
C LEU A 197 1.58 15.93 5.77
N LYS A 198 1.09 15.28 4.71
CA LYS A 198 0.35 16.00 3.67
C LYS A 198 -1.00 16.43 4.25
N PHE A 199 -1.40 17.66 3.93
CA PHE A 199 -2.52 18.40 4.51
C PHE A 199 -2.26 18.83 5.97
N PRO A 200 -2.43 20.12 6.32
CA PRO A 200 -2.23 20.58 7.68
C PRO A 200 -3.32 19.99 8.59
N LYS A 201 -3.03 18.83 9.20
CA LYS A 201 -3.76 18.37 10.39
C LYS A 201 -3.22 19.13 11.60
N SER A 202 -4.09 19.51 12.52
CA SER A 202 -3.64 20.09 13.79
C SER A 202 -2.79 19.05 14.55
N LEU A 203 -1.87 19.53 15.38
CA LEU A 203 -1.08 18.66 16.25
C LEU A 203 -1.97 17.75 17.08
N GLU A 204 -3.10 18.29 17.54
CA GLU A 204 -4.08 17.54 18.34
C GLU A 204 -4.64 16.34 17.59
N LEU A 205 -5.08 16.53 16.33
CA LEU A 205 -5.60 15.43 15.52
C LEU A 205 -4.53 14.39 15.19
N LEU A 206 -3.27 14.80 15.01
CA LEU A 206 -2.16 13.86 14.83
C LEU A 206 -1.92 13.04 16.10
N VAL A 207 -1.97 13.67 17.27
CA VAL A 207 -1.81 12.99 18.56
C VAL A 207 -2.97 12.02 18.81
N ASP A 208 -4.21 12.42 18.52
CA ASP A 208 -5.39 11.55 18.64
C ASP A 208 -5.28 10.33 17.73
N ASP A 209 -4.86 10.52 16.49
CA ASP A 209 -4.66 9.46 15.51
C ASP A 209 -3.58 8.44 15.96
N ILE A 210 -2.48 8.95 16.52
CA ILE A 210 -1.41 8.10 17.09
C ILE A 210 -1.92 7.35 18.33
N LEU A 211 -2.62 8.01 19.25
CA LEU A 211 -3.15 7.39 20.47
C LEU A 211 -4.19 6.31 20.16
N THR A 212 -5.07 6.57 19.18
CA THR A 212 -6.08 5.61 18.70
C THR A 212 -5.40 4.35 18.16
N THR A 213 -4.32 4.52 17.40
CA THR A 213 -3.51 3.41 16.87
C THR A 213 -2.87 2.56 17.97
N CYS A 214 -2.53 3.20 19.09
CA CYS A 214 -2.00 2.52 20.27
C CYS A 214 -3.08 1.85 21.14
N ASN A 215 -4.35 1.81 20.68
CA ASN A 215 -5.52 1.32 21.41
C ASN A 215 -5.77 2.03 22.76
N GLN A 216 -5.51 3.35 22.82
CA GLN A 216 -5.71 4.15 24.02
C GLN A 216 -6.94 5.05 23.91
N SER A 217 -7.62 5.27 25.03
CA SER A 217 -8.73 6.22 25.10
C SER A 217 -8.21 7.65 24.98
N THR A 218 -8.79 8.45 24.09
CA THR A 218 -8.43 9.86 23.92
C THR A 218 -9.04 10.71 25.03
N HIS A 219 -8.21 11.52 25.71
CA HIS A 219 -8.66 12.52 26.70
C HIS A 219 -9.06 13.82 26.00
N GLU A 220 -9.88 14.69 26.61
CA GLU A 220 -10.26 15.97 25.97
C GLU A 220 -9.12 17.00 25.94
N ILE A 221 -8.19 16.93 26.90
CA ILE A 221 -7.14 17.95 27.08
C ILE A 221 -5.85 17.51 26.38
N ILE A 222 -5.33 18.36 25.48
CA ILE A 222 -4.11 18.06 24.70
C ILE A 222 -2.87 17.76 25.56
N ALA A 223 -2.73 18.41 26.72
CA ALA A 223 -1.63 18.16 27.63
C ALA A 223 -1.64 16.72 28.18
N ASP A 224 -2.84 16.21 28.49
CA ASP A 224 -3.01 14.83 28.97
C ASP A 224 -2.80 13.82 27.85
N LYS A 225 -3.28 14.12 26.64
CA LYS A 225 -2.99 13.33 25.43
C LYS A 225 -1.49 13.19 25.20
N LEU A 226 -0.74 14.29 25.27
CA LEU A 226 0.72 14.29 25.10
C LEU A 226 1.42 13.51 26.21
N LYS A 227 0.98 13.67 27.47
CA LYS A 227 1.53 12.91 28.59
C LYS A 227 1.37 11.40 28.40
N GLN A 228 0.21 10.98 27.91
CA GLN A 228 -0.06 9.57 27.59
C GLN A 228 0.78 9.08 26.42
N LEU A 229 0.86 9.87 25.35
CA LEU A 229 1.71 9.55 24.22
C LEU A 229 3.17 9.35 24.66
N PHE A 230 3.70 10.27 25.48
CA PHE A 230 5.06 10.13 25.99
C PHE A 230 5.24 8.93 26.91
N ALA A 231 4.24 8.57 27.74
CA ALA A 231 4.29 7.36 28.55
C ALA A 231 4.42 6.12 27.66
N ILE A 232 3.59 6.00 26.63
CA ILE A 232 3.64 4.90 25.65
C ILE A 232 4.99 4.83 24.95
N LEU A 233 5.48 5.97 24.44
CA LEU A 233 6.76 6.04 23.73
C LEU A 233 7.98 5.77 24.65
N THR A 234 7.81 5.89 25.97
CA THR A 234 8.85 5.58 26.95
C THR A 234 8.83 4.12 27.36
N GLU A 235 7.65 3.55 27.56
CA GLU A 235 7.48 2.16 28.00
C GLU A 235 7.69 1.16 26.86
N LYS A 236 7.35 1.56 25.63
CA LYS A 236 7.28 0.65 24.48
C LYS A 236 8.16 1.13 23.35
N LYS A 237 8.93 0.20 22.80
CA LYS A 237 9.82 0.49 21.68
C LYS A 237 8.98 0.76 20.43
N SER A 238 8.83 2.04 20.12
CA SER A 238 7.90 2.53 19.11
C SER A 238 8.65 3.25 17.99
N LEU A 239 8.20 3.09 16.75
CA LEU A 239 8.72 3.81 15.59
C LEU A 239 7.58 4.59 14.93
N ILE A 240 7.71 5.92 14.92
CA ILE A 240 6.77 6.80 14.21
C ILE A 240 7.48 7.33 12.97
N ILE A 241 6.85 7.13 11.82
CA ILE A 241 7.37 7.56 10.52
C ILE A 241 6.45 8.64 9.97
N LEU A 242 7.00 9.83 9.83
CA LEU A 242 6.32 10.98 9.24
C LEU A 242 6.87 11.17 7.82
N GLY A 243 6.15 10.67 6.83
CA GLY A 243 6.61 10.61 5.45
C GLY A 243 5.57 11.11 4.47
N THR A 244 6.00 11.71 3.36
CA THR A 244 5.08 12.05 2.27
C THR A 244 4.87 10.80 1.39
N SER A 245 3.80 10.05 1.61
CA SER A 245 3.32 9.08 0.61
C SER A 245 2.78 9.87 -0.59
N ARG A 246 3.29 9.61 -1.79
CA ARG A 246 2.58 10.01 -3.02
C ARG A 246 1.51 8.95 -3.26
N GLU A 247 0.27 9.30 -2.94
CA GLU A 247 -0.92 8.76 -3.59
C GLU A 247 -0.90 9.10 -5.09
#